data_AF-A0A0C3G2Y9-F1
#
_entry.id   AF-A0A0C3G2Y9-F1
#
_cell.length_a   1.000
_cell.length_b   1.000
_cell.length_c   1.000
_cell.angle_alpha   90.00
_cell.angle_beta   90.00
_cell.angle_gamma   90.00
#
_symmetry.space_group_name_H-M   'P 1'
#
loop_
_entity.id
_entity.type
_entity.pdbx_description
1 polymer ?
#
loop_
_entity_poly.entity_id
_entity_poly.type
_entity_poly.pdbx_seq_one_letter_code
_entity_poly.pdbx_strand_id
1 'polypeptide(L)'
;MLDSYPFEDGDIAIHRSAIRNLCSLQRNVTVLAYQRFTVDDLEEKWLALSTSARQNHLLQGMVRACRRPIDQDERLHCEEVTLPYLQKGNGRGFLDLTRSFMIPDTTTIPTEPKFLLNKRFDQMLRPGPNGQSDRQVFFRADKTLCRNMFICRFLSDTLASIFDQPEKPIVFVKGPQPKMTRAELRNMPESAKADRAAAKNSTIIRCESLSCQLGQSKSGEDVDFMVCSNCSKTMQRRIFYCSKGCQKADWKARHKAICGKPLTLQDAQASAIGKEPPKQAWNTGQESIRNALLEIPWLADMVNEGK
;
A
#
# COMPACT_ATOMS: atom_id res chain seq x y z
N MET A 1 8.60 -20.69 18.52
CA MET A 1 7.12 -20.76 18.42
C MET A 1 6.57 -20.40 17.04
N LEU A 2 7.33 -19.74 16.15
CA LEU A 2 6.83 -19.43 14.80
C LEU A 2 6.90 -20.63 13.82
N ASP A 3 7.68 -21.68 14.10
CA ASP A 3 7.92 -22.73 13.09
C ASP A 3 6.85 -23.84 12.99
N SER A 4 5.82 -23.83 13.84
CA SER A 4 4.87 -24.95 13.94
C SER A 4 3.58 -24.81 13.12
N TYR A 5 3.34 -23.67 12.46
CA TYR A 5 2.16 -23.47 11.62
C TYR A 5 2.58 -23.43 10.14
N PRO A 6 2.03 -24.29 9.27
CA PRO A 6 2.34 -24.25 7.84
C PRO A 6 1.89 -22.92 7.25
N PHE A 7 2.70 -22.41 6.34
CA PHE A 7 2.42 -21.20 5.60
C PHE A 7 1.27 -21.46 4.61
N GLU A 8 0.19 -20.69 4.67
CA GLU A 8 -0.96 -20.90 3.79
C GLU A 8 -0.84 -20.07 2.50
N ASP A 9 -1.26 -20.64 1.37
CA ASP A 9 -1.35 -19.95 0.06
C ASP A 9 -2.13 -18.62 0.14
N GLY A 10 -3.01 -18.49 1.13
CA GLY A 10 -3.75 -17.27 1.45
C GLY A 10 -2.84 -16.10 1.86
N ASP A 11 -1.84 -16.36 2.69
CA ASP A 11 -0.94 -15.33 3.22
C ASP A 11 -0.06 -14.73 2.11
N ILE A 12 0.51 -15.57 1.23
CA ILE A 12 1.27 -15.10 0.06
C ILE A 12 0.36 -14.33 -0.91
N ALA A 13 -0.91 -14.72 -1.05
CA ALA A 13 -1.86 -13.98 -1.89
C ALA A 13 -2.18 -12.59 -1.32
N ILE A 14 -2.33 -12.48 0.00
CA ILE A 14 -2.49 -11.19 0.71
C ILE A 14 -1.24 -10.33 0.50
N HIS A 15 -0.06 -10.90 0.69
CA HIS A 15 1.22 -10.22 0.48
C HIS A 15 1.35 -9.68 -0.94
N ARG A 16 1.07 -10.50 -1.96
CA ARG A 16 1.00 -10.07 -3.37
C ARG A 16 0.08 -8.87 -3.56
N SER A 17 -1.09 -8.88 -2.94
CA SER A 17 -2.04 -7.78 -3.04
C SER A 17 -1.50 -6.50 -2.40
N ALA A 18 -0.84 -6.64 -1.24
CA ALA A 18 -0.24 -5.55 -0.50
C ALA A 18 0.91 -4.88 -1.27
N ILE A 19 1.73 -5.62 -2.04
CA ILE A 19 2.80 -5.05 -2.90
C ILE A 19 2.22 -4.01 -3.86
N ARG A 20 1.09 -4.35 -4.49
CA ARG A 20 0.41 -3.44 -5.41
C ARG A 20 -0.17 -2.24 -4.72
N ASN A 21 -0.73 -2.46 -3.53
CA ASN A 21 -1.26 -1.41 -2.71
C ASN A 21 -0.15 -0.41 -2.37
N LEU A 22 1.03 -0.88 -1.99
CA LEU A 22 2.19 -0.01 -1.77
C LEU A 22 2.57 0.77 -3.02
N CYS A 23 2.72 0.11 -4.17
CA CYS A 23 3.06 0.78 -5.44
C CYS A 23 2.03 1.87 -5.80
N SER A 24 0.74 1.57 -5.59
CA SER A 24 -0.36 2.52 -5.82
C SER A 24 -0.32 3.69 -4.83
N LEU A 25 -0.04 3.41 -3.56
CA LEU A 25 0.11 4.42 -2.52
C LEU A 25 1.30 5.34 -2.81
N GLN A 26 2.43 4.80 -3.24
CA GLN A 26 3.62 5.57 -3.59
C GLN A 26 3.37 6.49 -4.76
N ARG A 27 2.72 6.00 -5.82
CA ARG A 27 2.28 6.84 -6.93
C ARG A 27 1.36 7.96 -6.44
N ASN A 28 0.37 7.64 -5.60
CA ASN A 28 -0.58 8.63 -5.08
C ASN A 28 0.11 9.69 -4.22
N VAL A 29 1.01 9.29 -3.32
CA VAL A 29 1.83 10.22 -2.52
C VAL A 29 2.67 11.09 -3.44
N THR A 30 3.26 10.52 -4.49
CA THR A 30 4.10 11.26 -5.44
C THR A 30 3.28 12.28 -6.22
N VAL A 31 2.13 11.90 -6.79
CA VAL A 31 1.24 12.82 -7.52
C VAL A 31 0.80 13.97 -6.60
N LEU A 32 0.36 13.64 -5.39
CA LEU A 32 -0.07 14.64 -4.41
C LEU A 32 1.11 15.55 -4.02
N ALA A 33 2.21 14.99 -3.55
CA ALA A 33 3.39 15.74 -3.14
C ALA A 33 3.91 16.62 -4.28
N TYR A 34 4.00 16.10 -5.50
CA TYR A 34 4.43 16.85 -6.66
C TYR A 34 3.57 18.09 -6.88
N GLN A 35 2.24 17.92 -6.96
CA GLN A 35 1.32 19.04 -7.07
C GLN A 35 1.54 20.06 -5.94
N ARG A 36 1.70 19.58 -4.70
CA ARG A 36 1.88 20.45 -3.54
C ARG A 36 3.21 21.21 -3.54
N PHE A 37 4.29 20.57 -3.97
CA PHE A 37 5.61 21.21 -4.06
C PHE A 37 5.68 22.25 -5.18
N THR A 38 5.02 22.01 -6.31
CA THR A 38 5.19 22.83 -7.52
C THR A 38 4.13 23.90 -7.71
N VAL A 39 2.89 23.60 -7.32
CA VAL A 39 1.76 24.51 -7.53
C VAL A 39 1.42 25.27 -6.26
N ASP A 40 1.59 24.62 -5.10
CA ASP A 40 1.11 25.17 -3.83
C ASP A 40 2.25 25.63 -2.90
N ASP A 41 3.50 25.66 -3.34
CA ASP A 41 4.68 26.07 -2.55
C ASP A 41 4.76 25.38 -1.18
N LEU A 42 4.50 24.07 -1.14
CA LEU A 42 4.44 23.27 0.09
C LEU A 42 5.65 23.52 1.00
N GLU A 43 6.86 23.58 0.44
CA GLU A 43 8.07 23.75 1.23
C GLU A 43 8.09 25.08 1.97
N GLU A 44 7.83 26.19 1.28
CA GLU A 44 7.79 27.51 1.89
C GLU A 44 6.68 27.61 2.93
N LYS A 45 5.45 27.19 2.58
CA LYS A 45 4.30 27.22 3.49
C LYS A 45 4.56 26.36 4.74
N TRP A 46 5.08 25.15 4.57
CA TRP A 46 5.38 24.24 5.67
C TRP A 46 6.44 24.79 6.63
N LEU A 47 7.49 25.41 6.07
CA LEU A 47 8.58 25.97 6.87
C LEU A 47 8.19 27.29 7.55
N ALA A 48 7.25 28.04 6.97
CA ALA A 48 6.67 29.25 7.57
C ALA A 48 5.73 28.94 8.76
N LEU A 49 5.17 27.74 8.86
CA LEU A 49 4.34 27.34 10.01
C LEU A 49 5.15 27.40 11.32
N SER A 50 4.44 27.64 12.43
CA SER A 50 5.02 27.45 13.75
C SER A 50 5.27 25.96 14.04
N THR A 51 6.16 25.65 14.97
CA THR A 51 6.39 24.27 15.42
C THR A 51 5.09 23.60 15.89
N SER A 52 4.25 24.33 16.62
CA SER A 52 2.96 23.82 17.11
C SER A 52 2.00 23.50 15.95
N ALA A 53 1.89 24.39 14.96
CA ALA A 53 1.05 24.15 13.78
C ALA A 53 1.52 22.92 12.98
N ARG A 54 2.83 22.78 12.75
CA ARG A 54 3.39 21.57 12.12
C ARG A 54 3.05 20.31 12.92
N GLN A 55 3.25 20.32 14.25
CA GLN A 55 2.93 19.18 15.11
C GLN A 55 1.46 18.78 15.00
N ASN A 56 0.54 19.75 14.96
CA ASN A 56 -0.88 19.48 14.77
C ASN A 56 -1.16 18.72 13.46
N HIS A 57 -0.60 19.16 12.32
CA HIS A 57 -0.78 18.46 11.05
C HIS A 57 -0.17 17.05 11.04
N LEU A 58 0.99 16.86 11.67
CA LEU A 58 1.60 15.52 11.81
C LEU A 58 0.73 14.60 12.67
N LEU A 59 0.19 15.10 13.78
CA LEU A 59 -0.72 14.35 14.63
C LEU A 59 -2.04 14.01 13.91
N GLN A 60 -2.59 14.94 13.12
CA GLN A 60 -3.76 14.67 12.30
C GLN A 60 -3.49 13.58 11.26
N GLY A 61 -2.35 13.63 10.56
CA GLY A 61 -1.94 12.58 9.64
C GLY A 61 -1.78 11.22 10.32
N MET A 62 -1.20 11.19 11.52
CA MET A 62 -1.08 9.98 12.35
C MET A 62 -2.45 9.41 12.74
N VAL A 63 -3.37 10.25 13.22
CA VAL A 63 -4.73 9.84 13.59
C VAL A 63 -5.46 9.23 12.39
N ARG A 64 -5.40 9.90 11.22
CA ARG A 64 -6.04 9.43 9.99
C ARG A 64 -5.43 8.10 9.50
N ALA A 65 -4.11 7.95 9.56
CA ALA A 65 -3.42 6.72 9.21
C ALA A 65 -3.83 5.54 10.12
N CYS A 66 -3.88 5.79 11.45
CA CYS A 66 -4.18 4.78 12.48
C CYS A 66 -5.66 4.36 12.58
N ARG A 67 -6.57 4.98 11.83
CA ARG A 67 -7.99 4.54 11.79
C ARG A 67 -8.19 3.20 11.11
N ARG A 68 -7.19 2.73 10.35
CA ARG A 68 -7.17 1.40 9.77
C ARG A 68 -6.64 0.43 10.84
N PRO A 69 -7.39 -0.62 11.24
CA PRO A 69 -6.99 -1.50 12.34
C PRO A 69 -5.59 -2.09 12.18
N ILE A 70 -5.22 -2.46 10.95
CA ILE A 70 -3.92 -3.07 10.61
C ILE A 70 -2.75 -2.09 10.85
N ASP A 71 -3.00 -0.78 10.83
CA ASP A 71 -1.96 0.25 10.78
C ASP A 71 -1.50 0.70 12.17
N GLN A 72 -2.25 0.39 13.23
CA GLN A 72 -1.93 0.89 14.58
C GLN A 72 -0.64 0.29 15.16
N ASP A 73 -0.39 -0.99 14.87
CA ASP A 73 0.81 -1.68 15.36
C ASP A 73 2.04 -1.34 14.52
N GLU A 74 1.85 -1.12 13.22
CA GLU A 74 2.94 -0.85 12.29
C GLU A 74 3.67 0.47 12.59
N ARG A 75 3.02 1.43 13.25
CA ARG A 75 3.65 2.68 13.70
C ARG A 75 4.80 2.45 14.68
N LEU A 76 4.79 1.35 15.45
CA LEU A 76 5.85 1.01 16.40
C LEU A 76 7.17 0.69 15.69
N HIS A 77 7.10 0.41 14.39
CA HIS A 77 8.24 0.09 13.52
C HIS A 77 8.68 1.27 12.64
N CYS A 78 8.10 2.46 12.84
CA CYS A 78 8.30 3.63 12.01
C CYS A 78 8.98 4.77 12.79
N GLU A 79 10.29 4.65 13.06
CA GLU A 79 11.02 5.69 13.80
C GLU A 79 11.11 7.03 13.04
N GLU A 80 10.95 6.98 11.71
CA GLU A 80 10.90 8.15 10.83
C GLU A 80 9.59 8.92 10.94
N VAL A 81 8.56 8.33 11.54
CA VAL A 81 7.26 8.96 11.74
C VAL A 81 7.12 9.50 13.17
N THR A 82 8.24 9.76 13.84
CA THR A 82 8.26 10.37 15.16
C THR A 82 8.37 11.90 15.07
N LEU A 83 7.76 12.63 16.02
CA LEU A 83 7.86 14.09 16.05
C LEU A 83 9.31 14.61 16.04
N PRO A 84 10.27 14.03 16.79
CA PRO A 84 11.67 14.47 16.73
C PRO A 84 12.28 14.30 15.33
N TYR A 85 12.01 13.18 14.65
CA TYR A 85 12.52 12.96 13.29
C TYR A 85 11.90 13.96 12.30
N LEU A 86 10.58 14.12 12.33
CA LEU A 86 9.83 14.94 11.38
C LEU A 86 10.07 16.45 11.58
N GLN A 87 10.36 16.88 12.81
CA GLN A 87 10.69 18.27 13.14
C GLN A 87 12.18 18.61 12.95
N LYS A 88 13.03 17.63 12.61
CA LYS A 88 14.47 17.84 12.41
C LYS A 88 14.71 19.00 11.44
N GLY A 89 15.66 19.86 11.80
CA GLY A 89 16.02 21.02 11.00
C GLY A 89 14.88 22.04 10.86
N ASN A 90 14.03 22.23 11.87
CA ASN A 90 12.85 23.11 11.78
C ASN A 90 11.83 22.62 10.73
N GLY A 91 11.47 21.34 10.80
CA GLY A 91 10.43 20.72 9.97
C GLY A 91 10.90 20.09 8.65
N ARG A 92 12.18 20.18 8.29
CA ARG A 92 12.69 19.59 7.04
C ARG A 92 12.62 18.06 7.03
N GLY A 93 12.70 17.41 8.19
CA GLY A 93 12.54 15.96 8.30
C GLY A 93 11.26 15.41 7.66
N PHE A 94 10.14 16.14 7.74
CA PHE A 94 8.90 15.77 7.04
C PHE A 94 9.02 15.89 5.51
N LEU A 95 9.64 16.97 5.01
CA LEU A 95 9.82 17.19 3.58
C LEU A 95 10.76 16.14 2.99
N ASP A 96 11.87 15.84 3.69
CA ASP A 96 12.84 14.83 3.27
C ASP A 96 12.22 13.43 3.22
N LEU A 97 11.43 13.07 4.24
CA LEU A 97 10.69 11.81 4.25
C LEU A 97 9.69 11.75 3.08
N THR A 98 8.97 12.83 2.82
CA THR A 98 8.02 12.90 1.69
C THR A 98 8.74 12.66 0.36
N ARG A 99 9.85 13.38 0.11
CA ARG A 99 10.66 13.22 -1.11
C ARG A 99 11.24 11.82 -1.24
N SER A 100 11.62 11.17 -0.13
CA SER A 100 12.14 9.80 -0.16
C SER A 100 11.14 8.76 -0.71
N PHE A 101 9.83 9.03 -0.61
CA PHE A 101 8.78 8.18 -1.17
C PHE A 101 8.30 8.60 -2.56
N MET A 102 8.78 9.74 -3.07
CA MET A 102 8.49 10.17 -4.43
C MET A 102 9.17 9.23 -5.44
N ILE A 103 8.41 8.82 -6.45
CA ILE A 103 8.89 8.02 -7.59
C ILE A 103 9.12 8.91 -8.82
N PRO A 104 10.07 8.57 -9.72
CA PRO A 104 10.37 9.41 -10.89
C PRO A 104 9.21 9.50 -11.89
N ASP A 105 8.51 8.37 -12.12
CA ASP A 105 7.38 8.31 -13.04
C ASP A 105 6.04 8.30 -12.28
N THR A 106 5.29 9.39 -12.39
CA THR A 106 3.93 9.49 -11.83
C THR A 106 2.84 8.96 -12.76
N THR A 107 3.20 8.71 -14.01
CA THR A 107 2.24 8.40 -15.06
C THR A 107 1.80 6.94 -15.00
N THR A 108 2.69 6.04 -14.58
CA THR A 108 2.44 4.61 -14.39
C THR A 108 2.47 4.22 -12.91
N ILE A 109 1.91 3.04 -12.58
CA ILE A 109 2.12 2.42 -11.26
C ILE A 109 3.49 1.76 -11.32
N PRO A 110 4.40 2.01 -10.35
CA PRO A 110 5.73 1.45 -10.39
C PRO A 110 5.66 -0.08 -10.34
N THR A 111 6.53 -0.73 -11.11
CA THR A 111 6.63 -2.20 -11.18
C THR A 111 7.16 -2.81 -9.89
N GLU A 112 7.95 -2.05 -9.15
CA GLU A 112 8.51 -2.43 -7.85
C GLU A 112 8.29 -1.33 -6.82
N PRO A 113 7.91 -1.68 -5.58
CA PRO A 113 7.79 -0.71 -4.52
C PRO A 113 9.16 -0.19 -4.08
N LYS A 114 9.25 1.11 -3.79
CA LYS A 114 10.42 1.69 -3.13
C LYS A 114 10.36 1.39 -1.63
N PHE A 115 11.42 0.83 -1.05
CA PHE A 115 11.46 0.60 0.40
C PHE A 115 12.38 1.60 1.08
N LEU A 116 11.88 2.26 2.13
CA LEU A 116 12.70 3.08 3.00
C LEU A 116 13.56 2.18 3.89
N LEU A 117 14.88 2.29 3.75
CA LEU A 117 15.85 1.58 4.59
C LEU A 117 15.84 2.14 6.01
N ASN A 118 15.91 1.26 7.01
CA ASN A 118 15.94 1.68 8.40
C ASN A 118 16.79 0.73 9.24
N LYS A 119 17.94 1.22 9.72
CA LYS A 119 18.93 0.39 10.40
C LYS A 119 18.35 -0.37 11.60
N ARG A 120 17.51 0.26 12.42
CA ARG A 120 16.93 -0.37 13.62
C ARG A 120 15.91 -1.45 13.26
N PHE A 121 14.99 -1.12 12.35
CA PHE A 121 13.99 -2.06 11.85
C PHE A 121 14.65 -3.23 11.12
N ASP A 122 15.62 -2.95 10.26
CA ASP A 122 16.36 -3.97 9.52
C ASP A 122 17.15 -4.89 10.45
N GLN A 123 17.71 -4.34 11.55
CA GLN A 123 18.36 -5.12 12.60
C GLN A 123 17.40 -6.04 13.34
N MET A 124 16.18 -5.58 13.64
CA MET A 124 15.16 -6.37 14.30
C MET A 124 14.71 -7.58 13.46
N LEU A 125 14.83 -7.49 12.13
CA LEU A 125 14.47 -8.54 11.19
C LEU A 125 15.67 -9.36 10.67
N ARG A 126 16.86 -9.19 11.27
CA ARG A 126 18.05 -9.93 10.84
C ARG A 126 17.88 -11.45 11.02
N PRO A 127 18.45 -12.25 10.09
CA PRO A 127 18.63 -13.68 10.31
C PRO A 127 19.28 -13.97 11.67
N GLY A 128 18.84 -15.05 12.32
CA GLY A 128 19.60 -15.62 13.43
C GLY A 128 20.89 -16.31 12.93
N PRO A 129 21.74 -16.83 13.84
CA PRO A 129 22.96 -17.54 13.47
C PRO A 129 22.71 -18.78 12.59
N ASN A 130 21.50 -19.34 12.64
CA ASN A 130 21.12 -20.53 11.88
C ASN A 130 20.50 -20.21 10.50
N GLY A 131 20.59 -18.96 10.02
CA GLY A 131 19.97 -18.52 8.77
C GLY A 131 18.51 -18.06 8.93
N GLN A 132 17.77 -18.02 7.81
CA GLN A 132 16.34 -17.70 7.79
C GLN A 132 15.53 -18.89 7.29
N SER A 133 14.48 -19.27 8.03
CA SER A 133 13.42 -20.13 7.49
C SER A 133 12.58 -19.36 6.46
N ASP A 134 11.92 -20.06 5.55
CA ASP A 134 11.00 -19.43 4.57
C ASP A 134 9.95 -18.53 5.24
N ARG A 135 9.50 -18.93 6.44
CA ARG A 135 8.57 -18.14 7.24
C ARG A 135 9.18 -16.84 7.75
N GLN A 136 10.45 -16.87 8.18
CA GLN A 136 11.17 -15.66 8.58
C GLN A 136 11.41 -14.73 7.39
N VAL A 137 11.72 -15.29 6.21
CA VAL A 137 11.85 -14.53 4.96
C VAL A 137 10.53 -13.85 4.62
N PHE A 138 9.41 -14.59 4.64
CA PHE A 138 8.09 -14.04 4.41
C PHE A 138 7.73 -12.96 5.43
N PHE A 139 7.87 -13.24 6.73
CA PHE A 139 7.54 -12.30 7.79
C PHE A 139 8.31 -10.99 7.65
N ARG A 140 9.60 -11.06 7.30
CA ARG A 140 10.42 -9.89 7.02
C ARG A 140 9.89 -9.11 5.82
N ALA A 141 9.59 -9.79 4.71
CA ALA A 141 9.05 -9.14 3.52
C ALA A 141 7.71 -8.45 3.82
N ASP A 142 6.82 -9.14 4.54
CA ASP A 142 5.51 -8.64 4.91
C ASP A 142 5.59 -7.43 5.86
N LYS A 143 6.43 -7.51 6.90
CA LYS A 143 6.62 -6.37 7.82
C LYS A 143 7.25 -5.17 7.15
N THR A 144 8.20 -5.39 6.24
CA THR A 144 8.79 -4.30 5.45
C THR A 144 7.72 -3.61 4.60
N LEU A 145 6.83 -4.40 3.99
CA LEU A 145 5.73 -3.92 3.17
C LEU A 145 4.69 -3.14 3.98
N CYS A 146 4.20 -3.71 5.08
CA CYS A 146 3.23 -3.07 5.99
C CYS A 146 3.76 -1.75 6.54
N ARG A 147 5.02 -1.72 6.99
CA ARG A 147 5.71 -0.51 7.43
C ARG A 147 5.71 0.60 6.36
N ASN A 148 6.10 0.28 5.13
CA ASN A 148 6.16 1.28 4.05
C ASN A 148 4.77 1.74 3.60
N MET A 149 3.77 0.86 3.67
CA MET A 149 2.36 1.22 3.42
C MET A 149 1.84 2.19 4.48
N PHE A 150 2.17 1.96 5.75
CA PHE A 150 1.85 2.87 6.84
C PHE A 150 2.45 4.26 6.59
N ILE A 151 3.75 4.34 6.27
CA ILE A 151 4.42 5.62 5.99
C ILE A 151 3.76 6.35 4.82
N CYS A 152 3.45 5.67 3.72
CA CYS A 152 2.76 6.32 2.59
C CYS A 152 1.39 6.90 2.98
N ARG A 153 0.62 6.19 3.81
CA ARG A 153 -0.68 6.67 4.28
C ARG A 153 -0.52 7.88 5.20
N PHE A 154 0.39 7.80 6.16
CA PHE A 154 0.75 8.91 7.02
C PHE A 154 1.11 10.16 6.20
N LEU A 155 2.01 10.03 5.22
CA LEU A 155 2.42 11.14 4.37
C LEU A 155 1.25 11.73 3.58
N SER A 156 0.43 10.89 2.95
CA SER A 156 -0.76 11.33 2.22
C SER A 156 -1.77 12.04 3.12
N ASP A 157 -1.99 11.53 4.34
CA ASP A 157 -2.98 12.06 5.28
C ASP A 157 -2.48 13.36 5.94
N THR A 158 -1.17 13.51 6.18
CA THR A 158 -0.55 14.77 6.61
C THR A 158 -0.62 15.82 5.50
N LEU A 159 -0.29 15.48 4.26
CA LEU A 159 -0.44 16.39 3.12
C LEU A 159 -1.90 16.85 2.98
N ALA A 160 -2.85 15.93 3.08
CA ALA A 160 -4.27 16.29 3.07
C ALA A 160 -4.63 17.27 4.21
N SER A 161 -4.09 17.06 5.41
CA SER A 161 -4.30 17.97 6.55
C SER A 161 -3.72 19.37 6.34
N ILE A 162 -2.53 19.50 5.75
CA ILE A 162 -1.87 20.80 5.48
C ILE A 162 -2.71 21.67 4.53
N PHE A 163 -3.43 21.06 3.59
CA PHE A 163 -4.24 21.75 2.60
C PHE A 163 -5.75 21.66 2.87
N ASP A 164 -6.12 21.48 4.14
CA ASP A 164 -7.51 21.42 4.62
C ASP A 164 -8.42 20.46 3.82
N GLN A 165 -7.83 19.40 3.26
CA GLN A 165 -8.59 18.41 2.52
C GLN A 165 -9.37 17.54 3.52
N PRO A 166 -10.67 17.33 3.24
CA PRO A 166 -11.49 16.49 4.10
C PRO A 166 -10.93 15.07 4.10
N GLU A 167 -11.12 14.41 5.23
CA GLU A 167 -10.73 13.02 5.35
C GLU A 167 -11.54 12.15 4.40
N LYS A 168 -10.84 11.23 3.71
CA LYS A 168 -11.49 10.26 2.85
C LYS A 168 -12.17 9.22 3.74
N PRO A 169 -13.49 9.00 3.63
CA PRO A 169 -14.16 7.98 4.43
C PRO A 169 -13.53 6.61 4.15
N ILE A 170 -13.22 5.88 5.23
CA ILE A 170 -12.77 4.50 5.10
C ILE A 170 -13.99 3.65 4.82
N VAL A 171 -14.05 3.12 3.60
CA VAL A 171 -15.17 2.29 3.17
C VAL A 171 -14.78 0.84 3.36
N PHE A 172 -15.47 0.19 4.28
CA PHE A 172 -15.32 -1.22 4.54
C PHE A 172 -16.28 -2.00 3.63
N VAL A 173 -15.72 -2.69 2.64
CA VAL A 173 -16.49 -3.64 1.82
C VAL A 173 -16.57 -4.95 2.59
N LYS A 174 -17.77 -5.51 2.74
CA LYS A 174 -17.90 -6.82 3.42
C LYS A 174 -17.30 -7.92 2.56
N GLY A 175 -16.19 -8.49 3.00
CA GLY A 175 -15.60 -9.74 2.49
C GLY A 175 -16.62 -10.90 2.42
N PRO A 176 -16.63 -11.74 1.37
CA PRO A 176 -17.42 -12.96 1.37
C PRO A 176 -16.97 -13.84 2.54
N GLN A 177 -17.89 -14.09 3.46
CA GLN A 177 -17.60 -14.84 4.66
C GLN A 177 -17.51 -16.34 4.32
N PRO A 178 -16.53 -17.08 4.86
CA PRO A 178 -16.64 -18.53 4.90
C PRO A 178 -17.94 -18.88 5.63
N LYS A 179 -18.77 -19.72 4.99
CA LYS A 179 -20.00 -20.23 5.59
C LYS A 179 -19.59 -21.14 6.74
N MET A 180 -19.64 -20.62 7.97
CA MET A 180 -19.50 -21.44 9.16
C MET A 180 -20.88 -21.84 9.65
N THR A 181 -20.99 -23.09 10.05
CA THR A 181 -22.18 -23.63 10.70
C THR A 181 -22.39 -22.92 12.04
N ARG A 182 -23.65 -22.92 12.49
CA ARG A 182 -24.00 -22.36 13.81
C ARG A 182 -23.30 -23.09 14.96
N ALA A 183 -22.90 -24.35 14.76
CA ALA A 183 -22.15 -25.12 15.76
C ALA A 183 -20.69 -24.64 15.86
N GLU A 184 -20.00 -24.47 14.73
CA GLU A 184 -18.63 -23.96 14.71
C GLU A 184 -18.54 -22.56 15.31
N LEU A 185 -19.54 -21.70 15.04
CA LEU A 185 -19.64 -20.37 15.65
C LEU A 185 -19.81 -20.42 17.17
N ARG A 186 -20.55 -21.40 17.70
CA ARG A 186 -20.76 -21.54 19.16
C ARG A 186 -19.51 -22.03 19.87
N ASN A 187 -18.77 -22.94 19.24
CA ASN A 187 -17.59 -23.57 19.82
C ASN A 187 -16.31 -22.73 19.66
N MET A 188 -16.38 -21.59 18.95
CA MET A 188 -15.25 -20.69 18.77
C MET A 188 -14.89 -19.99 20.10
N PRO A 189 -13.61 -19.88 20.47
CA PRO A 189 -13.18 -19.08 21.62
C PRO A 189 -13.66 -17.62 21.49
N GLU A 190 -13.96 -16.95 22.61
CA GLU A 190 -14.41 -15.54 22.59
C GLU A 190 -13.40 -14.60 21.92
N SER A 191 -12.10 -14.83 22.10
CA SER A 191 -11.05 -14.10 21.39
C SER A 191 -11.19 -14.25 19.87
N ALA A 192 -11.38 -15.47 19.37
CA ALA A 192 -11.56 -15.74 17.94
C ALA A 192 -12.89 -15.16 17.40
N LYS A 193 -13.95 -15.08 18.23
CA LYS A 193 -15.19 -14.37 17.86
C LYS A 193 -14.97 -12.86 17.74
N ALA A 194 -14.22 -12.26 18.67
CA ALA A 194 -13.86 -10.85 18.63
C ALA A 194 -12.99 -10.52 17.42
N ASP A 195 -11.95 -11.33 17.17
CA ASP A 195 -11.07 -11.22 16.00
C ASP A 195 -11.87 -11.37 14.71
N ARG A 196 -12.82 -12.31 14.65
CA ARG A 196 -13.71 -12.46 13.50
C ARG A 196 -14.64 -11.27 13.33
N ALA A 197 -15.20 -10.73 14.40
CA ALA A 197 -16.05 -9.55 14.34
C ALA A 197 -15.26 -8.33 13.84
N ALA A 198 -14.02 -8.17 14.29
CA ALA A 198 -13.09 -7.17 13.78
C ALA A 198 -12.74 -7.41 12.29
N ALA A 199 -12.42 -8.65 11.91
CA ALA A 199 -12.09 -9.06 10.55
C ALA A 199 -13.26 -8.86 9.57
N LYS A 200 -14.50 -9.12 10.03
CA LYS A 200 -15.73 -8.92 9.27
C LYS A 200 -15.89 -7.46 8.84
N ASN A 201 -15.42 -6.55 9.68
CA ASN A 201 -15.48 -5.12 9.40
C ASN A 201 -14.21 -4.59 8.73
N SER A 202 -13.12 -5.37 8.61
CA SER A 202 -11.82 -4.84 8.12
C SER A 202 -11.35 -5.38 6.77
N THR A 203 -12.04 -6.38 6.19
CA THR A 203 -11.60 -7.00 4.93
C THR A 203 -11.90 -6.11 3.72
N ILE A 204 -10.96 -5.26 3.31
CA ILE A 204 -11.11 -4.45 2.10
C ILE A 204 -10.96 -5.36 0.86
N ILE A 205 -12.08 -5.73 0.23
CA ILE A 205 -12.04 -6.37 -1.10
C ILE A 205 -11.69 -5.32 -2.15
N ARG A 206 -10.78 -5.67 -3.06
CA ARG A 206 -10.46 -4.83 -4.22
C ARG A 206 -10.50 -5.65 -5.50
N CYS A 207 -10.84 -4.99 -6.59
CA CYS A 207 -10.67 -5.56 -7.91
C CYS A 207 -9.18 -5.76 -8.16
N GLU A 208 -8.82 -6.94 -8.64
CA GLU A 208 -7.43 -7.27 -8.88
C GLU A 208 -6.86 -6.52 -10.08
N SER A 209 -7.66 -6.21 -11.10
CA SER A 209 -7.22 -5.54 -12.33
C SER A 209 -6.67 -4.13 -12.07
N LEU A 210 -5.46 -3.85 -12.57
CA LEU A 210 -4.83 -2.52 -12.47
C LEU A 210 -5.55 -1.45 -13.31
N SER A 211 -6.22 -1.85 -14.38
CA SER A 211 -7.04 -0.96 -15.21
C SER A 211 -8.42 -0.67 -14.60
N CYS A 212 -8.72 -1.20 -13.41
CA CYS A 212 -10.01 -0.99 -12.77
C CYS A 212 -10.14 0.44 -12.23
N GLN A 213 -10.86 1.29 -12.95
CA GLN A 213 -11.21 2.64 -12.49
C GLN A 213 -12.20 2.62 -11.31
N LEU A 214 -13.03 1.57 -11.22
CA LEU A 214 -14.01 1.41 -10.14
C LEU A 214 -13.37 1.14 -8.77
N GLY A 215 -12.10 0.68 -8.75
CA GLY A 215 -11.37 0.43 -7.51
C GLY A 215 -11.14 1.68 -6.64
N GLN A 216 -11.42 2.88 -7.17
CA GLN A 216 -11.25 4.15 -6.47
C GLN A 216 -12.56 4.91 -6.21
N SER A 217 -13.67 4.59 -6.89
CA SER A 217 -14.75 5.57 -7.10
C SER A 217 -16.15 5.16 -6.67
N LYS A 218 -16.40 3.89 -6.33
CA LYS A 218 -17.73 3.45 -5.87
C LYS A 218 -17.72 2.97 -4.43
N SER A 219 -17.48 3.92 -3.54
CA SER A 219 -17.82 3.74 -2.13
C SER A 219 -19.33 3.90 -1.96
N GLY A 220 -20.06 2.80 -1.72
CA GLY A 220 -21.46 2.85 -1.27
C GLY A 220 -22.48 2.10 -2.11
N GLU A 221 -22.13 1.67 -3.33
CA GLU A 221 -22.93 0.66 -4.04
C GLU A 221 -22.40 -0.73 -3.69
N ASP A 222 -23.30 -1.67 -3.36
CA ASP A 222 -22.96 -3.07 -3.16
C ASP A 222 -22.46 -3.67 -4.48
N VAL A 223 -21.15 -3.55 -4.73
CA VAL A 223 -20.51 -4.16 -5.89
C VAL A 223 -20.27 -5.64 -5.59
N ASP A 224 -21.01 -6.49 -6.28
CA ASP A 224 -20.78 -7.94 -6.25
C ASP A 224 -19.47 -8.28 -6.96
N PHE A 225 -18.43 -8.59 -6.17
CA PHE A 225 -17.15 -9.05 -6.71
C PHE A 225 -17.26 -10.51 -7.17
N MET A 226 -16.87 -10.75 -8.41
CA MET A 226 -16.67 -12.11 -8.91
C MET A 226 -15.33 -12.67 -8.43
N VAL A 227 -15.28 -13.99 -8.23
CA VAL A 227 -14.06 -14.71 -7.85
C VAL A 227 -13.61 -15.58 -9.01
N CYS A 228 -12.30 -15.64 -9.26
CA CYS A 228 -11.75 -16.63 -10.19
C CYS A 228 -12.06 -18.06 -9.70
N SER A 229 -12.90 -18.78 -10.44
CA SER A 229 -13.36 -20.12 -10.08
C SER A 229 -12.21 -21.12 -10.00
N ASN A 230 -11.22 -21.06 -10.90
CA ASN A 230 -10.09 -21.97 -10.89
C ASN A 230 -9.24 -21.80 -9.63
N CYS A 231 -8.81 -20.56 -9.32
CA CYS A 231 -8.03 -20.29 -8.10
C CYS A 231 -8.78 -20.68 -6.83
N SER A 232 -10.08 -20.38 -6.76
CA SER A 232 -10.87 -20.72 -5.59
C SER A 232 -11.08 -22.22 -5.40
N LYS A 233 -11.17 -23.00 -6.48
CA LYS A 233 -11.41 -24.45 -6.41
C LYS A 233 -10.12 -25.23 -6.19
N THR A 234 -9.03 -24.88 -6.88
CA THR A 234 -7.80 -25.69 -6.88
C THR A 234 -6.83 -25.27 -5.78
N MET A 235 -6.78 -23.99 -5.43
CA MET A 235 -5.81 -23.44 -4.46
C MET A 235 -6.48 -22.85 -3.21
N GLN A 236 -7.80 -22.91 -3.13
CA GLN A 236 -8.59 -22.21 -2.10
C GLN A 236 -8.30 -20.68 -2.02
N ARG A 237 -7.70 -20.11 -3.07
CA ARG A 237 -7.30 -18.71 -3.16
C ARG A 237 -8.37 -17.87 -3.83
N ARG A 238 -8.80 -16.80 -3.18
CA ARG A 238 -9.84 -15.90 -3.71
C ARG A 238 -9.22 -14.67 -4.38
N ILE A 239 -9.39 -14.59 -5.69
CA ILE A 239 -8.95 -13.46 -6.52
C ILE A 239 -10.20 -12.75 -7.04
N PHE A 240 -10.38 -11.49 -6.66
CA PHE A 240 -11.61 -10.73 -6.84
C PHE A 240 -11.57 -9.80 -8.06
N TYR A 241 -12.67 -9.72 -8.80
CA TYR A 241 -12.84 -8.81 -9.93
C TYR A 241 -14.23 -8.17 -9.88
N CYS A 242 -14.33 -6.88 -10.18
CA CYS A 242 -15.63 -6.21 -10.26
C CYS A 242 -16.40 -6.56 -11.55
N SER A 243 -15.72 -7.07 -12.59
CA SER A 243 -16.34 -7.42 -13.87
C SER A 243 -15.53 -8.45 -14.66
N LYS A 244 -16.17 -9.11 -15.63
CA LYS A 244 -15.50 -10.08 -16.51
C LYS A 244 -14.47 -9.37 -17.40
N GLY A 245 -14.72 -8.10 -17.72
CA GLY A 245 -13.76 -7.25 -18.43
C GLY A 245 -12.47 -7.06 -17.63
N CYS A 246 -12.58 -6.73 -16.34
CA CYS A 246 -11.42 -6.63 -15.45
C CYS A 246 -10.65 -7.95 -15.32
N GLN A 247 -11.36 -9.09 -15.17
CA GLN A 247 -10.71 -10.39 -15.15
C GLN A 247 -9.95 -10.70 -16.45
N LYS A 248 -10.56 -10.44 -17.61
CA LYS A 248 -9.93 -10.67 -18.92
C LYS A 248 -8.71 -9.76 -19.13
N ALA A 249 -8.79 -8.49 -18.74
CA ALA A 249 -7.67 -7.56 -18.82
C ALA A 249 -6.49 -8.02 -17.95
N ASP A 250 -6.79 -8.46 -16.73
CA ASP A 250 -5.77 -8.95 -15.80
C ASP A 250 -5.20 -10.33 -16.19
N TRP A 251 -5.97 -11.14 -16.93
CA TRP A 251 -5.60 -12.50 -17.30
C TRP A 251 -4.24 -12.58 -17.98
N LYS A 252 -4.07 -11.86 -19.10
CA LYS A 252 -2.82 -11.88 -19.88
C LYS A 252 -1.68 -11.17 -19.16
N ALA A 253 -1.98 -10.11 -18.41
CA ALA A 253 -0.98 -9.29 -17.76
C ALA A 253 -0.31 -10.02 -16.58
N ARG A 254 -1.09 -10.73 -15.76
CA ARG A 254 -0.62 -11.29 -14.48
C ARG A 254 -1.27 -12.59 -14.10
N HIS A 255 -2.60 -12.64 -14.14
CA HIS A 255 -3.32 -13.70 -13.44
C HIS A 255 -3.05 -15.08 -14.04
N LYS A 256 -2.82 -15.18 -15.35
CA LYS A 256 -2.45 -16.45 -16.02
C LYS A 256 -1.19 -17.09 -15.41
N ALA A 257 -0.23 -16.28 -14.95
CA ALA A 257 1.01 -16.80 -14.37
C ALA A 257 0.74 -17.63 -13.11
N ILE A 258 -0.23 -17.20 -12.30
CA ILE A 258 -0.53 -17.76 -10.98
C ILE A 258 -1.80 -18.63 -10.96
N CYS A 259 -2.65 -18.57 -11.98
CA CYS A 259 -3.98 -19.19 -11.95
C CYS A 259 -3.90 -20.71 -11.76
N GLY A 260 -4.47 -21.19 -10.66
CA GLY A 260 -4.52 -22.63 -10.34
C GLY A 260 -3.17 -23.25 -9.98
N LYS A 261 -2.18 -22.44 -9.61
CA LYS A 261 -0.84 -22.89 -9.20
C LYS A 261 -0.54 -22.49 -7.75
N PRO A 262 0.29 -23.30 -7.03
CA PRO A 262 0.94 -22.88 -5.80
C PRO A 262 1.62 -21.54 -6.00
N LEU A 263 1.57 -20.69 -4.97
CA LEU A 263 2.15 -19.36 -5.04
C LEU A 263 3.32 -19.29 -4.08
N THR A 264 4.53 -19.12 -4.60
CA THR A 264 5.70 -18.81 -3.76
C THR A 264 5.77 -17.31 -3.47
N LEU A 265 6.59 -16.91 -2.50
CA LEU A 265 6.85 -15.49 -2.23
C LEU A 265 7.43 -14.79 -3.47
N GLN A 266 8.34 -15.45 -4.18
CA GLN A 266 8.92 -14.92 -5.42
C GLN A 266 7.87 -14.73 -6.52
N ASP A 267 6.96 -15.70 -6.69
CA ASP A 267 5.86 -15.59 -7.64
C ASP A 267 4.90 -14.45 -7.26
N ALA A 268 4.63 -14.27 -5.97
CA ALA A 268 3.82 -13.16 -5.48
C ALA A 268 4.45 -11.81 -5.80
N GLN A 269 5.75 -11.66 -5.56
CA GLN A 269 6.49 -10.43 -5.88
C GLN A 269 6.48 -10.16 -7.39
N ALA A 270 6.88 -11.15 -8.21
CA ALA A 270 6.97 -10.99 -9.66
C ALA A 270 5.61 -10.76 -10.34
N SER A 271 4.53 -11.35 -9.80
CA SER A 271 3.20 -11.24 -10.39
C SER A 271 2.35 -10.12 -9.79
N ALA A 272 2.88 -9.33 -8.85
CA ALA A 272 2.14 -8.26 -8.18
C ALA A 272 1.73 -7.16 -9.17
N ILE A 273 2.65 -6.51 -9.88
CA ILE A 273 2.31 -5.39 -10.79
C ILE A 273 2.15 -5.84 -12.25
N GLY A 274 2.72 -7.01 -12.59
CA GLY A 274 2.67 -7.53 -13.96
C GLY A 274 3.60 -6.82 -14.91
N LYS A 275 3.66 -7.33 -16.13
CA LYS A 275 4.37 -6.64 -17.21
C LYS A 275 3.57 -5.39 -17.56
N GLU A 276 4.26 -4.27 -17.77
CA GLU A 276 3.63 -3.03 -18.24
C GLU A 276 2.72 -3.35 -19.43
N PRO A 277 1.46 -2.87 -19.43
CA PRO A 277 0.68 -2.91 -20.64
C PRO A 277 1.43 -2.14 -21.73
N PRO A 278 1.41 -2.59 -23.00
CA PRO A 278 2.03 -1.85 -24.09
C PRO A 278 1.50 -0.41 -24.06
N LYS A 279 2.43 0.57 -24.08
CA LYS A 279 2.14 2.00 -23.98
C LYS A 279 0.96 2.36 -24.88
N GLN A 280 -0.23 2.52 -24.31
CA GLN A 280 -1.34 3.11 -25.03
C GLN A 280 -0.96 4.56 -25.32
N ALA A 281 -1.16 5.00 -26.57
CA ALA A 281 -0.86 6.37 -26.99
C ALA A 281 -1.52 7.35 -26.01
N TRP A 282 -0.70 8.22 -25.43
CA TRP A 282 -1.07 9.12 -24.35
C TRP A 282 -2.09 10.16 -24.81
N ASN A 283 -2.96 10.59 -23.90
CA ASN A 283 -3.77 11.79 -24.10
C ASN A 283 -2.92 13.04 -23.74
N THR A 284 -3.05 14.11 -24.52
CA THR A 284 -2.25 15.36 -24.48
C THR A 284 -2.08 16.02 -23.10
N GLY A 285 -2.95 15.75 -22.13
CA GLY A 285 -2.85 16.31 -20.77
C GLY A 285 -1.71 15.75 -19.91
N GLN A 286 -1.25 14.52 -20.15
CA GLN A 286 -0.22 13.88 -19.32
C GLN A 286 1.21 14.31 -19.69
N GLU A 287 1.41 14.79 -20.92
CA GLU A 287 2.70 15.22 -21.46
C GLU A 287 3.13 16.59 -20.91
N SER A 288 2.16 17.48 -20.65
CA SER A 288 2.37 18.77 -19.98
C SER A 288 2.95 18.59 -18.57
N ILE A 289 2.42 17.65 -17.78
CA ILE A 289 2.92 17.34 -16.43
C ILE A 289 4.35 16.81 -16.48
N ARG A 290 4.67 15.95 -17.47
CA ARG A 290 6.02 15.43 -17.68
C ARG A 290 7.03 16.53 -18.03
N ASN A 291 6.66 17.50 -18.85
CA ASN A 291 7.57 18.57 -19.21
C ASN A 291 7.81 19.52 -18.03
N ALA A 292 6.77 19.83 -17.25
CA ALA A 292 6.92 20.58 -16.00
C ALA A 292 7.84 19.86 -14.98
N LEU A 293 7.82 18.53 -14.94
CA LEU A 293 8.68 17.72 -14.07
C LEU A 293 10.18 17.89 -14.36
N LEU A 294 10.56 18.18 -15.61
CA LEU A 294 11.96 18.33 -16.03
C LEU A 294 12.55 19.71 -15.71
N GLU A 295 11.72 20.70 -15.39
CA GLU A 295 12.17 22.07 -15.09
C GLU A 295 12.58 22.28 -13.63
N ILE A 296 12.38 21.28 -12.77
CA ILE A 296 12.68 21.37 -11.33
C ILE A 296 14.08 20.81 -11.07
N PRO A 297 15.07 21.63 -10.66
CA PRO A 297 16.48 21.22 -10.64
C PRO A 297 16.77 19.94 -9.86
N TRP A 298 16.18 19.78 -8.67
CA TRP A 298 16.41 18.59 -7.84
C TRP A 298 15.70 17.33 -8.37
N LEU A 299 14.64 17.47 -9.17
CA LEU A 299 14.01 16.34 -9.86
C LEU A 299 14.81 15.93 -11.09
N ALA A 300 15.45 16.88 -11.78
CA ALA A 300 16.36 16.57 -12.87
C ALA A 300 17.52 15.69 -12.38
N ASP A 301 18.07 15.97 -11.20
CA ASP A 301 19.10 15.14 -10.58
C ASP A 301 18.59 13.74 -10.26
N MET A 302 17.40 13.60 -9.68
CA MET A 302 16.78 12.28 -9.41
C MET A 302 16.48 11.46 -10.68
N VAL A 303 16.10 12.13 -11.77
CA VAL A 303 15.85 11.47 -13.07
C VAL A 303 17.16 11.06 -13.74
N ASN A 304 18.23 11.83 -13.55
CA ASN A 304 19.54 11.56 -14.14
C ASN A 304 20.33 10.49 -13.37
N GLU A 305 20.17 10.39 -12.04
CA GLU A 305 20.80 9.36 -11.20
C GLU A 305 20.16 7.97 -11.35
N GLY A 306 18.98 7.88 -11.98
CA GLY A 306 18.25 6.62 -12.22
C GLY A 306 18.54 5.93 -13.56
N LYS A 307 19.62 6.29 -14.26
CA LYS A 307 20.05 5.67 -15.52
C LYS A 307 21.22 4.69 -15.31
#